data_AF-A0A506Q748-F1
#
_entry.id   AF-A0A506Q748-F1
#
_cell.length_a   1.000
_cell.length_b   1.000
_cell.length_c   1.000
_cell.angle_alpha   90.00
_cell.angle_beta   90.00
_cell.angle_gamma   90.00
#
_symmetry.space_group_name_H-M   'P 1'
#
loop_
_entity.id
_entity.type
_entity.pdbx_description
1 polymer ?
#
loop_
_entity_poly.entity_id
_entity_poly.type
_entity_poly.pdbx_seq_one_letter_code
_entity_poly.pdbx_strand_id
1 'polypeptide(L)'
;MLKASYYYLCPRPMGGWILHKEGCVNLSKNDRRVFIGSLYTRQQALAVAKIHHANAILCNACLSTFICPTSSSTAIKPARAATPTRHTPRH
;
A
#
# COMPACT_ATOMS: atom_id res chain seq x y z
N MET A 1 8.88 -14.66 -2.68
CA MET A 1 7.80 -14.46 -3.68
C MET A 1 6.63 -13.78 -3.02
N LEU A 2 6.08 -12.73 -3.62
CA LEU A 2 4.88 -12.06 -3.09
C LEU A 2 3.66 -12.95 -3.34
N LYS A 3 2.87 -13.22 -2.29
CA LYS A 3 1.64 -13.99 -2.42
C LYS A 3 0.51 -13.07 -2.90
N ALA A 4 -0.07 -13.38 -4.05
CA ALA A 4 -1.25 -12.68 -4.52
C ALA A 4 -2.41 -12.88 -3.51
N SER A 5 -3.13 -11.81 -3.21
CA SER A 5 -4.30 -11.82 -2.34
C SER A 5 -5.50 -11.26 -3.08
N TYR A 6 -6.69 -11.79 -2.82
CA TYR A 6 -7.92 -11.25 -3.40
C TYR A 6 -8.37 -9.98 -2.68
N TYR A 7 -8.79 -8.98 -3.46
CA TYR A 7 -9.30 -7.72 -2.97
C TYR A 7 -10.73 -7.47 -3.43
N TYR A 8 -11.54 -6.94 -2.51
CA TYR A 8 -12.96 -6.69 -2.70
C TYR A 8 -13.30 -5.26 -2.28
N LEU A 9 -14.15 -4.60 -3.06
CA LEU A 9 -14.75 -3.32 -2.71
C LEU A 9 -16.13 -3.54 -2.11
N CYS A 10 -16.40 -2.87 -1.00
CA CYS A 10 -17.72 -2.86 -0.37
C CYS A 10 -18.26 -1.41 -0.35
N PRO A 11 -19.55 -1.20 -0.70
CA PRO A 11 -20.15 0.11 -0.60
C PRO A 11 -20.36 0.51 0.86
N ARG A 12 -20.04 1.76 1.20
CA ARG A 12 -20.28 2.32 2.53
C ARG A 12 -21.68 2.94 2.59
N PRO A 13 -22.45 2.78 3.69
CA PRO A 13 -23.78 3.38 3.82
C PRO A 13 -23.79 4.91 3.74
N MET A 14 -22.68 5.56 4.09
CA MET A 14 -22.51 7.02 4.01
C MET A 14 -21.99 7.52 2.64
N GLY A 15 -21.97 6.64 1.63
CA GLY A 15 -21.35 6.91 0.34
C GLY A 15 -19.85 6.60 0.32
N GLY A 16 -19.37 6.23 -0.85
CA GLY A 16 -17.98 5.80 -1.07
C GLY A 16 -17.78 4.30 -0.99
N TRP A 17 -16.53 3.90 -1.22
CA TRP A 17 -16.15 2.50 -1.36
C TRP A 17 -15.01 2.16 -0.40
N ILE A 18 -15.12 1.01 0.26
CA ILE A 18 -14.09 0.53 1.17
C ILE A 18 -13.46 -0.72 0.57
N LEU A 19 -12.14 -0.69 0.41
CA LEU A 19 -11.34 -1.79 -0.07
C LEU A 19 -10.96 -2.72 1.08
N HIS A 20 -11.27 -4.00 0.91
CA HIS A 20 -10.98 -5.06 1.85
C HIS A 20 -10.10 -6.14 1.21
N LYS A 21 -9.21 -6.73 2.01
CA LYS A 21 -8.48 -7.95 1.65
C LYS A 21 -9.34 -9.17 2.00
N GLU A 22 -9.16 -10.27 1.28
CA GLU A 22 -9.65 -11.60 1.66
C GLU A 22 -9.35 -11.89 3.15
N GLY A 23 -10.34 -12.42 3.88
CA GLY A 23 -10.20 -12.75 5.30
C GLY A 23 -10.33 -11.59 6.28
N CYS A 24 -10.67 -10.37 5.83
CA CYS A 24 -10.97 -9.27 6.75
C CYS A 24 -12.25 -9.54 7.55
N VAL A 25 -12.23 -9.29 8.86
CA VAL A 25 -13.39 -9.44 9.75
C VAL A 25 -14.56 -8.52 9.40
N ASN A 26 -14.26 -7.37 8.82
CA ASN A 26 -15.25 -6.39 8.37
C ASN A 26 -15.69 -6.61 6.92
N LEU A 27 -15.16 -7.63 6.24
CA LEU A 27 -15.63 -7.99 4.91
C LEU A 27 -17.02 -8.61 5.07
N SER A 28 -18.05 -7.77 4.88
CA SER A 28 -19.41 -8.25 4.89
C SER A 28 -19.57 -9.31 3.78
N LYS A 29 -20.21 -10.43 4.11
CA LYS A 29 -20.56 -11.48 3.12
C LYS A 29 -21.66 -11.03 2.14
N ASN A 30 -22.05 -9.77 2.22
CA ASN A 30 -23.15 -9.20 1.45
C ASN A 30 -22.85 -9.21 -0.06
N ASP A 31 -23.90 -9.37 -0.87
CA ASP A 31 -23.82 -9.60 -2.32
C ASP A 31 -23.34 -8.38 -3.11
N ARG A 32 -23.30 -7.20 -2.48
CA ARG A 32 -22.90 -5.93 -3.13
C ARG A 32 -21.38 -5.71 -3.16
N ARG A 33 -20.58 -6.74 -2.91
CA ARG A 33 -19.12 -6.65 -3.00
C ARG A 33 -18.66 -6.75 -4.46
N VAL A 34 -17.77 -5.86 -4.87
CA VAL A 34 -17.18 -5.86 -6.21
C VAL A 34 -15.78 -6.44 -6.11
N PHE A 35 -15.49 -7.46 -6.92
CA PHE A 35 -14.15 -8.01 -7.01
C PHE A 35 -13.25 -7.08 -7.84
N ILE A 36 -12.14 -6.61 -7.24
CA ILE A 36 -11.17 -5.76 -7.94
C ILE A 36 -10.14 -6.62 -8.68
N GLY A 37 -9.71 -7.72 -8.07
CA GLY A 37 -8.64 -8.57 -8.62
C GLY A 37 -7.79 -9.25 -7.56
N SER A 38 -6.85 -10.07 -8.04
CA SER A 38 -5.76 -10.65 -7.25
C SER A 38 -4.52 -9.77 -7.36
N LEU A 39 -4.11 -9.15 -6.26
CA LEU A 39 -3.01 -8.19 -6.26
C LEU A 39 -1.99 -8.53 -5.19
N TYR A 40 -0.76 -8.07 -5.38
CA TYR A 40 0.36 -8.43 -4.52
C TYR A 40 0.51 -7.47 -3.35
N THR A 41 0.11 -6.21 -3.51
CA THR A 41 0.22 -5.19 -2.47
C THR A 41 -1.08 -4.43 -2.27
N ARG A 42 -1.29 -3.93 -1.05
CA ARG A 42 -2.45 -3.10 -0.69
C ARG A 42 -2.49 -1.79 -1.48
N GLN A 43 -1.32 -1.25 -1.80
CA GLN A 43 -1.17 -0.01 -2.57
C GLN A 43 -1.58 -0.20 -4.03
N GLN A 44 -1.19 -1.33 -4.66
CA GLN A 44 -1.67 -1.70 -5.99
C GLN A 44 -3.19 -1.84 -6.00
N ALA A 45 -3.74 -2.52 -4.99
CA ALA A 45 -5.18 -2.68 -4.84
C ALA A 45 -5.92 -1.35 -4.68
N LEU A 46 -5.36 -0.41 -3.90
CA LEU A 46 -5.94 0.92 -3.77
C LEU A 46 -5.84 1.72 -5.06
N ALA A 47 -4.73 1.63 -5.79
CA ALA A 47 -4.57 2.32 -7.07
C ALA A 47 -5.63 1.86 -8.08
N VAL A 48 -5.82 0.54 -8.22
CA VAL A 48 -6.86 -0.03 -9.09
C VAL A 48 -8.24 0.38 -8.60
N ALA A 49 -8.52 0.29 -7.29
CA ALA A 49 -9.81 0.70 -6.74
C ALA A 49 -10.12 2.18 -7.00
N LYS A 50 -9.13 3.08 -6.95
CA LYS A 50 -9.29 4.51 -7.24
C LYS A 50 -9.56 4.81 -8.70
N ILE A 51 -9.04 4.01 -9.62
CA ILE A 51 -9.33 4.14 -11.06
C ILE A 51 -10.81 3.86 -11.33
N HIS A 52 -11.37 2.83 -10.70
CA HIS A 52 -12.79 2.49 -10.86
C HIS A 52 -13.71 3.36 -10.01
N HIS A 53 -13.26 3.76 -8.82
CA HIS A 53 -14.05 4.51 -7.85
C HIS A 53 -13.15 5.52 -7.12
N ALA A 54 -13.21 6.79 -7.53
CA ALA A 54 -12.34 7.85 -6.99
C ALA A 54 -12.41 8.00 -5.45
N ASN A 55 -13.57 7.69 -4.85
CA ASN A 55 -13.80 7.74 -3.40
C ASN A 55 -13.52 6.39 -2.68
N ALA A 56 -12.64 5.56 -3.25
CA ALA A 56 -12.20 4.31 -2.62
C ALA A 56 -11.16 4.59 -1.53
N ILE A 57 -11.44 4.06 -0.33
CA ILE A 57 -10.55 4.10 0.83
C ILE A 57 -10.19 2.69 1.29
N LEU A 58 -9.04 2.52 1.93
CA LEU A 58 -8.68 1.24 2.53
C LEU A 58 -9.44 1.01 3.84
N CYS A 59 -9.84 -0.24 4.11
CA CYS A 59 -10.41 -0.62 5.40
C CYS A 59 -9.38 -0.45 6.53
N ASN A 60 -9.79 0.14 7.65
CA ASN A 60 -8.90 0.38 8.80
C ASN A 60 -8.35 -0.93 9.41
N ALA A 61 -9.14 -2.01 9.39
CA ALA A 61 -8.69 -3.34 9.79
C ALA A 61 -7.71 -3.96 8.77
N CYS A 62 -7.85 -3.66 7.48
CA CYS A 62 -6.90 -4.09 6.45
C CYS A 62 -5.62 -3.22 6.42
N LEU A 63 -5.71 -1.98 6.92
CA LEU A 63 -4.62 -1.02 7.14
C LEU A 63 -3.76 -1.39 8.34
N SER A 64 -4.32 -2.10 9.33
CA SER A 64 -3.59 -2.60 10.49
C SER A 64 -2.63 -3.71 10.07
N THR A 65 -1.55 -3.30 9.40
CA THR A 65 -0.30 -4.01 9.48
C THR A 65 0.35 -3.45 10.74
N PHE A 66 0.31 -4.25 11.80
CA PHE A 66 1.32 -4.18 12.83
C PHE A 66 2.70 -4.00 12.18
N ILE A 67 3.47 -3.11 12.79
CA ILE A 67 4.83 -2.67 12.49
C ILE A 67 5.71 -3.78 11.92
N CYS A 68 6.54 -3.49 10.91
CA CYS A 68 7.67 -4.34 10.53
C CYS A 68 8.43 -4.78 11.80
N PRO A 69 8.45 -6.06 12.20
CA PRO A 69 9.38 -6.50 13.23
C PRO A 69 10.77 -6.63 12.60
N THR A 70 11.38 -5.48 12.26
CA THR A 70 12.76 -5.21 11.79
C THR A 70 12.77 -4.05 10.79
N SER A 71 12.46 -2.83 11.24
CA SER A 71 13.46 -1.80 11.01
C SER A 71 14.21 -1.68 12.33
N SER A 72 15.24 -2.51 12.49
CA SER A 72 16.47 -1.97 13.06
C SER A 72 16.71 -0.66 12.32
N SER A 73 16.41 0.44 13.01
CA SER A 73 16.80 1.77 12.64
C SER A 73 18.33 1.80 12.72
N THR A 74 19.01 1.18 11.75
CA THR A 74 20.27 1.73 11.31
C THR A 74 19.86 2.96 10.52
N ALA A 75 19.74 4.06 11.27
CA ALA A 75 19.85 5.40 10.72
C ALA A 75 20.92 5.36 9.64
N ILE A 76 20.52 5.46 8.38
CA ILE A 76 21.45 5.76 7.30
C ILE A 76 21.94 7.16 7.68
N LYS A 77 23.10 7.21 8.33
CA LYS A 77 23.85 8.45 8.48
C LYS A 77 23.93 9.03 7.07
N PRO A 78 23.51 10.28 6.82
CA PRO A 78 23.80 10.89 5.54
C PRO A 78 25.33 10.86 5.39
N ALA A 79 25.81 10.04 4.47
CA ALA A 79 27.20 10.07 4.08
C ALA A 79 27.45 11.48 3.56
N ARG A 80 28.22 12.24 4.34
CA ARG A 80 28.71 13.57 4.04
C ARG A 80 29.07 13.61 2.55
N ALA A 81 28.41 14.48 1.79
CA ALA A 81 28.67 14.67 0.38
C ALA A 81 30.18 14.85 0.18
N ALA A 82 30.83 13.85 -0.43
CA ALA A 82 32.20 14.00 -0.90
C ALA A 82 32.12 14.89 -2.14
N THR A 83 32.52 16.15 -1.96
CA THR A 83 32.70 17.10 -3.06
C THR A 83 33.69 16.47 -4.05
N PRO A 84 33.36 16.35 -5.35
CA PRO A 84 34.31 15.82 -6.32
C PRO A 84 35.47 16.80 -6.47
N THR A 85 36.65 16.42 -6.01
CA THR A 85 37.87 17.21 -6.19
C THR A 85 38.30 17.13 -7.64
N ARG A 86 38.16 18.23 -8.37
CA ARG A 86 38.65 18.40 -9.74
C ARG A 86 40.18 18.39 -9.73
N HIS A 87 40.81 17.42 -10.37
CA HIS A 87 42.25 17.44 -10.60
C HIS A 87 42.61 18.57 -11.58
N THR A 88 43.33 19.58 -11.11
CA THR A 88 44.03 20.55 -11.96
C THR A 88 45.43 20.01 -12.30
N PRO A 89 45.81 19.90 -13.58
CA PRO A 89 47.17 19.56 -13.97
C PRO A 89 48.11 20.72 -13.62
N ARG A 90 49.30 20.40 -13.10
CA ARG A 90 50.38 21.36 -12.85
C ARG A 90 51.18 21.54 -14.16
N HIS A 91 51.48 22.79 -14.47
CA HIS A 91 52.38 23.21 -15.54
C HIS A 91 53.84 23.09 -15.11
#